data_AF-A0A368R6C5-F1
#
_entry.id   AF-A0A368R6C5-F1
#
_cell.length_a   1.000
_cell.length_b   1.000
_cell.length_c   1.000
_cell.angle_alpha   90.00
_cell.angle_beta   90.00
_cell.angle_gamma   90.00
#
_symmetry.space_group_name_H-M   'P 1'
#
loop_
_entity.id
_entity.type
_entity.pdbx_description
1 polymer ?
#
loop_
_entity_poly.entity_id
_entity_poly.type
_entity_poly.pdbx_seq_one_letter_code
_entity_poly.pdbx_strand_id
1 'polypeptide(L)'
;YTEIGDGANTLFWKDRWLAGKSIQDLAPRLYIFVSKRRVNRRTVREALTNKQWFQDIQGNLTVDALMEYLKLWDIIAGVVLHQDIPDKHVWRLSSSGQ
;
A
#
# COMPACT_ATOMS: atom_id res chain seq x y z
N TYR A 1 1.45 12.63 1.28
CA TYR A 1 1.95 11.25 1.32
C TYR A 1 2.20 10.89 2.77
N THR A 2 2.34 9.61 3.09
CA THR A 2 2.58 9.19 4.49
C THR A 2 4.03 8.74 4.64
N GLU A 3 4.69 9.25 5.66
CA GLU A 3 5.92 8.67 6.21
C GLU A 3 5.48 7.54 7.15
N ILE A 4 5.82 6.30 6.83
CA ILE A 4 5.34 5.13 7.57
C ILE A 4 6.16 4.95 8.85
N GLY A 5 5.48 4.76 9.97
CA GLY A 5 6.06 4.35 11.24
C GLY A 5 5.52 2.97 11.61
N ASP A 6 4.48 2.96 12.42
CA ASP A 6 3.85 1.76 12.98
C ASP A 6 2.78 1.16 12.07
N GLY A 7 2.40 1.86 11.01
CA GLY A 7 1.46 1.46 9.96
C GLY A 7 -0.01 1.34 10.39
N ALA A 8 -0.40 1.80 11.59
CA ALA A 8 -1.76 1.58 12.09
C ALA A 8 -2.83 2.43 11.42
N ASN A 9 -2.49 3.64 10.98
CA ASN A 9 -3.48 4.61 10.48
C ASN A 9 -3.34 4.89 8.97
N THR A 10 -2.45 4.16 8.29
CA THR A 10 -2.21 4.27 6.86
C THR A 10 -2.80 3.08 6.11
N LEU A 11 -3.58 3.33 5.07
CA LEU A 11 -4.19 2.28 4.25
C LEU A 11 -3.18 1.71 3.25
N PHE A 12 -2.99 0.39 3.29
CA PHE A 12 -1.97 -0.31 2.51
C PHE A 12 -2.15 -0.12 1.00
N TRP A 13 -3.37 -0.28 0.49
CA TRP A 13 -3.62 -0.29 -0.95
C TRP A 13 -3.75 1.12 -1.57
N LYS A 14 -4.31 2.07 -0.80
CA LYS A 14 -4.80 3.35 -1.33
C LYS A 14 -3.91 4.54 -0.98
N ASP A 15 -3.30 4.53 0.21
CA ASP A 15 -2.50 5.68 0.63
C ASP A 15 -1.14 5.69 -0.05
N ARG A 16 -0.59 6.89 -0.20
CA ARG A 16 0.73 7.10 -0.80
C ARG A 16 1.82 6.97 0.25
N TRP A 17 2.19 5.75 0.60
CA TRP A 17 3.12 5.47 1.71
C TRP A 17 4.43 4.80 1.25
N LEU A 18 4.51 4.35 -0.01
CA LEU A 18 5.73 3.79 -0.61
C LEU A 18 6.45 4.88 -1.41
N ALA A 19 7.37 5.60 -0.76
CA ALA A 19 8.13 6.70 -1.37
C ALA A 19 7.23 7.72 -2.11
N GLY A 20 6.07 8.04 -1.52
CA GLY A 20 5.11 8.98 -2.10
C GLY A 20 4.16 8.40 -3.15
N LYS A 21 4.19 7.10 -3.41
CA LYS A 21 3.27 6.38 -4.30
C LYS A 21 2.36 5.44 -3.52
N SER A 22 1.15 5.22 -4.03
CA SER A 22 0.26 4.16 -3.55
C SER A 22 0.54 2.85 -4.27
N ILE A 23 0.05 1.74 -3.75
CA ILE A 23 0.13 0.45 -4.46
C ILE A 23 -0.71 0.50 -5.73
N GLN A 24 -1.83 1.24 -5.74
CA GLN A 24 -2.59 1.47 -6.97
C GLN A 24 -1.73 2.13 -8.08
N ASP A 25 -0.85 3.06 -7.71
CA ASP A 25 0.05 3.73 -8.67
C ASP A 25 1.17 2.79 -9.16
N LEU A 26 1.65 1.90 -8.28
CA LEU A 26 2.77 0.99 -8.55
C LEU A 26 2.36 -0.29 -9.29
N ALA A 27 1.17 -0.80 -8.97
CA ALA A 27 0.65 -2.09 -9.41
C ALA A 27 -0.85 -1.99 -9.79
N PRO A 28 -1.22 -1.16 -10.79
CA PRO A 28 -2.61 -0.91 -11.15
C PRO A 28 -3.35 -2.15 -11.66
N ARG A 29 -2.66 -3.09 -12.34
CA ARG A 29 -3.26 -4.34 -12.85
C ARG A 29 -3.45 -5.36 -11.75
N LEU A 30 -2.61 -5.38 -10.72
CA LEU A 30 -2.83 -6.20 -9.53
C LEU A 30 -3.97 -5.64 -8.68
N TYR A 31 -4.03 -4.31 -8.55
CA TYR A 31 -5.00 -3.62 -7.70
C TYR A 31 -6.45 -3.96 -8.01
N ILE A 32 -6.79 -4.24 -9.28
CA ILE A 32 -8.16 -4.61 -9.68
C ILE A 32 -8.65 -5.93 -9.05
N PHE A 33 -7.72 -6.78 -8.61
CA PHE A 33 -8.01 -8.07 -7.96
C PHE A 33 -8.23 -7.93 -6.45
N VAL A 34 -8.21 -6.71 -5.92
CA VAL A 34 -8.43 -6.43 -4.50
C VAL A 34 -9.85 -5.92 -4.29
N SER A 35 -10.58 -6.55 -3.38
CA SER A 35 -11.95 -6.10 -3.08
C SER A 35 -11.97 -4.67 -2.50
N LYS A 36 -13.02 -3.90 -2.84
CA LYS A 36 -13.23 -2.54 -2.30
C LYS A 36 -13.19 -2.50 -0.76
N ARG A 37 -13.64 -3.55 -0.09
CA ARG A 37 -13.60 -3.65 1.38
C ARG A 37 -12.17 -3.68 1.90
N ARG A 38 -11.27 -4.45 1.26
CA ARG A 38 -9.86 -4.53 1.66
C ARG A 38 -9.13 -3.23 1.35
N VAL A 39 -9.34 -2.67 0.16
CA VAL A 39 -8.77 -1.37 -0.24
C VAL A 39 -9.02 -0.28 0.81
N ASN A 40 -10.25 -0.20 1.35
CA ASN A 40 -10.65 0.89 2.24
C ASN A 40 -10.47 0.59 3.74
N ARG A 41 -9.94 -0.57 4.13
CA ARG A 41 -9.80 -0.94 5.55
C ARG A 41 -8.44 -1.51 5.91
N ARG A 42 -7.76 -2.18 4.98
CA ARG A 42 -6.49 -2.83 5.26
C ARG A 42 -5.44 -1.78 5.57
N THR A 43 -4.93 -1.79 6.79
CA THR A 43 -3.82 -0.91 7.18
C THR A 43 -2.48 -1.51 6.79
N VAL A 44 -1.42 -0.70 6.72
CA VAL A 44 -0.07 -1.18 6.43
C VAL A 44 0.38 -2.17 7.50
N ARG A 45 0.11 -1.89 8.77
CA ARG A 45 0.40 -2.81 9.87
C ARG A 45 -0.24 -4.18 9.64
N GLU A 46 -1.55 -4.20 9.41
CA GLU A 46 -2.30 -5.44 9.18
C GLU A 46 -1.81 -6.20 7.95
N ALA A 47 -1.50 -5.47 6.88
CA ALA A 47 -1.03 -6.04 5.61
C ALA A 47 0.32 -6.76 5.77
N LEU A 48 1.27 -6.13 6.47
CA LEU A 48 2.63 -6.65 6.62
C LEU A 48 2.72 -7.72 7.72
N THR A 49 1.89 -7.61 8.76
CA THR A 49 1.80 -8.63 9.81
C THR A 49 1.36 -9.96 9.19
N ASN A 50 2.19 -11.00 9.35
CA ASN A 50 1.98 -12.33 8.76
C ASN A 50 1.74 -12.28 7.24
N LYS A 51 2.21 -11.22 6.56
CA LYS A 51 2.06 -10.97 5.13
C LYS A 51 0.60 -10.95 4.63
N GLN A 52 -0.39 -10.68 5.47
CA GLN A 52 -1.82 -10.84 5.12
C GLN A 52 -2.30 -10.13 3.84
N TRP A 53 -1.57 -9.15 3.32
CA TRP A 53 -1.89 -8.53 2.04
C TRP A 53 -2.02 -9.53 0.86
N PHE A 54 -1.37 -10.70 0.90
CA PHE A 54 -1.56 -11.74 -0.13
C PHE A 54 -3.02 -12.23 -0.19
N GLN A 55 -3.71 -12.27 0.95
CA GLN A 55 -5.09 -12.76 1.06
C GLN A 55 -6.11 -11.77 0.49
N ASP A 56 -5.68 -10.53 0.27
CA ASP A 56 -6.55 -9.49 -0.26
C ASP A 56 -6.70 -9.60 -1.78
N ILE A 57 -5.77 -10.28 -2.45
CA ILE A 57 -5.76 -10.52 -3.89
C ILE A 57 -6.60 -11.76 -4.18
N GLN A 58 -7.62 -11.61 -5.01
CA GLN A 58 -8.60 -12.67 -5.30
C GLN A 58 -8.87 -12.79 -6.79
N GLY A 59 -9.22 -14.01 -7.23
CA GLY A 59 -9.54 -14.31 -8.62
C GLY A 59 -8.34 -14.77 -9.44
N ASN A 60 -8.56 -14.90 -10.75
CA ASN A 60 -7.57 -15.43 -11.68
C ASN A 60 -6.66 -14.30 -12.18
N LEU A 61 -5.44 -14.23 -11.65
CA LEU A 61 -4.46 -13.23 -12.06
C LEU A 61 -4.09 -13.40 -13.54
N THR A 62 -4.03 -12.28 -14.25
CA THR A 62 -3.37 -12.23 -15.56
C THR A 62 -1.85 -12.26 -15.38
N VAL A 63 -1.11 -12.57 -16.46
CA VAL A 63 0.35 -12.56 -16.45
C VAL A 63 0.89 -11.18 -16.03
N ASP A 64 0.30 -10.09 -16.54
CA ASP A 64 0.75 -8.74 -16.18
C ASP A 64 0.52 -8.41 -14.70
N ALA A 65 -0.62 -8.85 -14.13
CA ALA A 65 -0.89 -8.67 -12.71
C ALA A 65 0.04 -9.52 -11.84
N LEU A 66 0.42 -10.72 -12.29
CA LEU A 66 1.42 -11.55 -11.63
C LEU A 66 2.81 -10.89 -11.64
N MET A 67 3.21 -10.25 -12.74
CA MET A 67 4.47 -9.51 -12.81
C MET A 67 4.47 -8.30 -11.86
N GLU A 68 3.36 -7.59 -11.72
CA GLU A 68 3.22 -6.54 -10.73
C GLU A 68 3.24 -7.06 -9.29
N TYR A 69 2.63 -8.21 -9.04
CA TYR A 69 2.68 -8.88 -7.75
C TYR A 69 4.11 -9.19 -7.32
N LEU A 70 4.92 -9.78 -8.21
CA LEU A 70 6.33 -10.11 -7.90
C LEU A 70 7.15 -8.84 -7.60
N LYS A 71 6.98 -7.79 -8.40
CA LYS A 71 7.65 -6.50 -8.14
C LYS A 71 7.21 -5.88 -6.81
N LEU A 72 5.91 -5.93 -6.51
CA LEU A 72 5.38 -5.42 -5.27
C LEU A 72 5.91 -6.23 -4.08
N TRP A 73 6.02 -7.55 -4.21
CA TRP A 73 6.61 -8.42 -3.19
C TRP A 73 8.02 -7.97 -2.81
N ASP A 74 8.88 -7.70 -3.80
CA ASP A 74 10.26 -7.25 -3.55
C ASP A 74 10.30 -5.89 -2.85
N ILE A 75 9.45 -4.95 -3.27
CA ILE A 75 9.32 -3.63 -2.62
C ILE A 75 8.89 -3.80 -1.16
N ILE A 76 7.85 -4.60 -0.93
CA ILE A 76 7.26 -4.82 0.39
C ILE A 76 8.23 -5.56 1.32
N ALA A 77 9.04 -6.48 0.80
CA ALA A 77 10.04 -7.20 1.58
C ALA A 77 11.10 -6.29 2.21
N GLY A 78 11.35 -5.12 1.61
CA GLY A 78 12.25 -4.10 2.15
C GLY A 78 11.63 -3.16 3.18
N VAL A 79 10.32 -3.25 3.43
CA VAL A 79 9.63 -2.36 4.38
C VAL A 79 9.79 -2.89 5.80
N VAL A 80 10.25 -2.03 6.70
CA VAL A 80 10.33 -2.29 8.13
C VAL A 80 9.42 -1.30 8.86
N LEU A 81 8.56 -1.82 9.73
CA LEU A 81 7.71 -0.99 10.59
C LEU A 81 8.39 -0.74 11.93
N HIS A 82 8.14 0.44 12.49
CA HIS A 82 8.63 0.86 13.79
C HIS A 82 7.46 0.93 14.76
N GLN A 83 7.28 -0.10 15.60
CA GLN A 83 6.08 -0.30 16.41
C GLN A 83 5.72 0.85 17.36
N ASP A 84 6.71 1.68 17.74
CA ASP A 84 6.53 2.80 18.67
C ASP A 84 6.55 4.17 18.02
N ILE A 85 6.64 4.24 16.68
CA ILE A 85 6.68 5.50 15.94
C ILE A 85 5.35 5.64 15.18
N PRO A 86 4.50 6.63 15.49
CA PRO A 86 3.27 6.81 14.72
C PRO A 86 3.57 7.22 13.28
N ASP A 87 2.71 6.77 12.36
CA ASP A 87 2.70 7.27 10.98
C ASP A 87 2.52 8.79 10.92
N LYS A 88 3.12 9.44 9.92
CA LYS A 88 3.06 10.89 9.74
C LYS A 88 2.52 11.27 8.36
N HIS A 89 1.38 11.95 8.34
CA HIS A 89 0.75 12.40 7.10
C HIS A 89 1.27 13.79 6.68
N VAL A 90 1.97 13.83 5.55
CA VAL A 90 2.49 15.06 4.97
C VAL A 90 1.50 15.61 3.94
N TRP A 91 0.93 16.77 4.25
CA TRP A 91 0.11 17.56 3.34
C TRP A 91 0.99 18.55 2.58
N ARG A 92 1.00 18.46 1.25
CA ARG A 92 1.53 19.54 0.39
C ARG A 92 0.35 20.32 -0.16
N LEU A 93 0.17 21.55 0.31
CA LEU A 93 -0.67 22.52 -0.39
C LEU A 93 0.06 22.89 -1.68
N SER A 94 -0.56 22.63 -2.84
CA SER A 94 -0.10 23.26 -4.08
C SER A 94 -0.40 24.75 -3.97
N SER A 95 0.64 25.58 -4.04
CA SER A 95 0.56 27.04 -3.98
C SER A 95 -0.07 27.68 -5.23
N SER A 96 -0.89 26.96 -5.99
CA SER A 96 -1.61 27.50 -7.15
C SER A 96 -2.92 28.16 -6.71
N GLY A 97 -2.79 29.21 -5.91
CA GLY A 97 -3.83 30.20 -5.68
C GLY A 97 -3.53 31.46 -6.49
N GLN A 98 -3.66 31.37 -7.81
CA GLN A 98 -3.74 32.51 -8.73
C GLN A 98 -4.90 32.31 -9.69
#